data_AF-A0A6N0BMU0-F1
#
_entry.id   AF-A0A6N0BMU0-F1
#
_cell.length_a   1.000
_cell.length_b   1.000
_cell.length_c   1.000
_cell.angle_alpha   90.00
_cell.angle_beta   90.00
_cell.angle_gamma   90.00
#
_symmetry.space_group_name_H-M   'P 1'
#
loop_
_entity.id
_entity.type
_entity.pdbx_description
1 polymer ?
#
loop_
_entity_poly.entity_id
_entity_poly.type
_entity_poly.pdbx_seq_one_letter_code
_entity_poly.pdbx_strand_id
1 'polypeptide(L)'
;MNRTTVSILALSVAALSAGQALAAEPAGKTRAQVQAELADAVRNGDILSDNEAYAGKKLNEVFPANYAAKAQAAGKTRAQVQAELAEAIRTGDIGPAAADHRGRKMNKIVPGNYPAKAQVAVKSREQVKAELVEAVRTGDIPSDNEAFAGKKLNEVFPGQYSRKS
;
A
#
# COMPACT_ATOMS: atom_id res chain seq x y z
N MET A 1 -8.82 16.04 -80.62
CA MET A 1 -9.22 14.91 -79.76
C MET A 1 -9.09 15.34 -78.30
N ASN A 2 -10.11 16.02 -77.74
CA ASN A 2 -11.12 15.58 -76.74
C ASN A 2 -10.51 15.06 -75.40
N ARG A 3 -10.90 15.57 -74.22
CA ARG A 3 -12.24 15.46 -73.60
C ARG A 3 -12.40 16.31 -72.29
N THR A 4 -13.65 16.73 -72.04
CA THR A 4 -14.38 16.85 -70.74
C THR A 4 -13.85 17.69 -69.56
N THR A 5 -14.69 18.64 -69.10
CA THR A 5 -14.94 19.04 -67.69
C THR A 5 -16.15 19.99 -67.70
N VAL A 6 -17.00 20.25 -66.70
CA VAL A 6 -17.30 19.81 -65.33
C VAL A 6 -18.58 20.60 -64.96
N SER A 7 -19.39 20.10 -64.02
CA SER A 7 -20.29 20.85 -63.11
C SER A 7 -21.76 20.47 -63.24
N ILE A 8 -22.31 19.76 -62.24
CA ILE A 8 -23.60 20.00 -61.56
C ILE A 8 -23.49 19.31 -60.17
N LEU A 9 -23.31 20.00 -59.04
CA LEU A 9 -24.30 20.66 -58.14
C LEU A 9 -25.01 19.69 -57.15
N ALA A 10 -25.10 20.15 -55.88
CA ALA A 10 -26.05 19.78 -54.81
C ALA A 10 -25.61 18.80 -53.68
N LEU A 11 -25.13 19.40 -52.57
CA LEU A 11 -25.57 19.24 -51.17
C LEU A 11 -26.17 17.89 -50.69
N SER A 12 -25.48 17.23 -49.74
CA SER A 12 -26.12 16.39 -48.71
C SER A 12 -25.33 16.37 -47.40
N VAL A 13 -25.80 17.12 -46.41
CA VAL A 13 -25.43 16.98 -45.00
C VAL A 13 -26.11 15.73 -44.45
N ALA A 14 -25.35 14.77 -43.92
CA ALA A 14 -25.86 13.72 -43.05
C ALA A 14 -24.81 13.35 -42.00
N ALA A 15 -24.95 14.01 -40.85
CA ALA A 15 -24.75 13.50 -39.50
C ALA A 15 -23.85 12.26 -39.32
N LEU A 16 -22.69 12.50 -38.69
CA LEU A 16 -22.32 11.87 -37.41
C LEU A 16 -23.05 10.55 -37.09
N SER A 17 -22.65 9.45 -37.73
CA SER A 17 -22.84 8.13 -37.14
C SER A 17 -21.67 7.91 -36.18
N ALA A 18 -21.83 8.42 -34.96
CA ALA A 18 -21.19 7.86 -33.79
C ALA A 18 -21.41 6.33 -33.84
N GLY A 19 -20.35 5.60 -34.18
CA GLY A 19 -20.33 4.15 -34.04
C GLY A 19 -20.37 3.82 -32.57
N GLN A 20 -21.59 3.71 -32.04
CA GLN A 20 -21.88 3.21 -30.71
C GLN A 20 -21.44 1.74 -30.64
N ALA A 21 -20.24 1.50 -30.14
CA ALA A 21 -19.89 0.22 -29.55
C ALA A 21 -19.75 0.44 -28.04
N LEU A 22 -20.89 0.46 -27.35
CA LEU A 22 -20.95 0.20 -25.91
C LEU A 22 -20.52 -1.25 -25.69
N ALA A 23 -19.24 -1.44 -25.40
CA ALA A 23 -18.77 -2.57 -24.62
C ALA A 23 -18.24 -1.98 -23.32
N ALA A 24 -18.88 -2.31 -22.20
CA ALA A 24 -18.44 -1.97 -20.85
C ALA A 24 -17.19 -2.81 -20.49
N GLU A 25 -16.11 -2.55 -21.21
CA GLU A 25 -14.73 -2.84 -20.80
C GLU A 25 -14.18 -1.54 -20.19
N PRO A 26 -13.20 -1.56 -19.26
CA PRO A 26 -12.53 -0.33 -18.89
C PRO A 26 -11.98 0.29 -20.18
N ALA A 27 -12.56 1.41 -20.61
CA ALA A 27 -12.23 2.04 -21.89
C ALA A 27 -10.71 2.19 -21.98
N GLY A 28 -10.09 1.38 -22.84
CA GLY A 28 -8.65 1.42 -23.04
C GLY A 28 -8.22 2.83 -23.44
N LYS A 29 -7.00 3.22 -23.06
CA LYS A 29 -6.48 4.55 -23.37
C LYS A 29 -6.57 4.79 -24.88
N THR A 30 -7.11 5.92 -25.28
CA THR A 30 -7.12 6.35 -26.67
C THR A 30 -5.69 6.62 -27.15
N ARG A 31 -5.43 6.52 -28.45
CA ARG A 31 -4.11 6.83 -29.02
C ARG A 31 -3.62 8.23 -28.65
N ALA A 32 -4.54 9.20 -28.60
CA ALA A 32 -4.24 10.56 -28.18
C ALA A 32 -3.79 10.63 -26.72
N GLN A 33 -4.45 9.90 -25.82
CA GLN A 33 -4.05 9.81 -24.41
C GLN A 33 -2.67 9.15 -24.26
N VAL A 34 -2.39 8.07 -25.01
CA VAL A 34 -1.08 7.41 -24.99
C VAL A 34 0.02 8.34 -25.48
N GLN A 35 -0.23 9.13 -26.53
CA GLN A 35 0.75 10.11 -27.03
C GLN A 35 1.00 11.24 -26.03
N ALA A 36 -0.04 11.73 -25.36
CA ALA A 36 0.09 12.71 -24.30
C ALA A 36 0.93 12.18 -23.13
N GLU A 37 0.64 10.96 -22.66
CA GLU A 37 1.40 10.32 -21.59
C GLU A 37 2.86 10.08 -21.97
N LEU A 38 3.13 9.66 -23.21
CA LEU A 38 4.50 9.49 -23.69
C LEU A 38 5.25 10.83 -23.71
N ALA A 39 4.62 11.90 -24.20
CA ALA A 39 5.22 13.23 -24.20
C ALA A 39 5.52 13.72 -22.77
N ASP A 40 4.63 13.43 -21.82
CA ASP A 40 4.82 13.75 -20.41
C ASP A 40 5.95 12.93 -19.78
N ALA A 41 6.03 11.63 -20.09
CA ALA A 41 7.11 10.76 -19.61
C ALA A 41 8.48 11.20 -20.15
N VAL A 42 8.57 11.57 -21.43
CA VAL A 42 9.78 12.15 -22.03
C VAL A 42 10.15 13.45 -21.32
N ARG A 43 9.20 14.37 -21.16
CA ARG A 43 9.44 15.69 -20.54
C ARG A 43 9.93 15.57 -19.10
N ASN A 44 9.39 14.63 -18.34
CA ASN A 44 9.73 14.44 -16.93
C ASN A 44 10.86 13.43 -16.70
N GLY A 45 11.40 12.84 -17.76
CA GLY A 45 12.42 11.79 -17.68
C GLY A 45 11.94 10.52 -16.97
N ASP A 46 10.63 10.27 -16.95
CA ASP A 46 10.00 9.05 -16.42
C ASP A 46 10.10 7.89 -17.45
N ILE A 47 11.26 7.78 -18.10
CA ILE A 47 11.62 6.75 -19.06
C ILE A 47 12.76 5.93 -18.47
N LEU A 48 12.69 4.60 -18.61
CA LEU A 48 13.77 3.71 -18.18
C LEU A 48 15.02 3.92 -19.02
N SER A 49 16.19 3.93 -18.36
CA SER A 49 17.48 3.94 -19.02
C SER A 49 17.70 2.65 -19.80
N ASP A 50 18.21 2.76 -21.03
CA ASP A 50 18.65 1.67 -21.89
C ASP A 50 20.12 1.24 -21.62
N ASN A 51 20.88 2.08 -20.92
CA ASN A 51 22.25 1.80 -20.52
C ASN A 51 22.30 0.74 -19.40
N GLU A 52 23.07 -0.33 -19.61
CA GLU A 52 23.27 -1.42 -18.65
C GLU A 52 23.77 -0.95 -17.28
N ALA A 53 24.62 0.09 -17.23
CA ALA A 53 25.14 0.65 -15.98
C ALA A 53 24.04 1.29 -15.11
N TYR A 54 22.90 1.64 -15.71
CA TYR A 54 21.75 2.25 -15.04
C TYR A 54 20.47 1.44 -15.25
N ALA A 55 20.59 0.13 -15.49
CA ALA A 55 19.46 -0.75 -15.70
C ALA A 55 18.42 -0.63 -14.58
N GLY A 56 17.14 -0.47 -14.97
CA GLY A 56 16.01 -0.31 -14.04
C GLY A 56 15.87 1.08 -13.42
N LYS A 57 16.77 2.03 -13.70
CA LYS A 57 16.63 3.43 -13.28
C LYS A 57 15.95 4.27 -14.36
N LYS A 58 15.30 5.34 -13.95
CA LYS A 58 14.73 6.34 -14.86
C LYS A 58 15.76 7.40 -15.24
N LEU A 59 15.60 7.99 -16.42
CA LEU A 59 16.51 9.04 -16.89
C LEU A 59 16.55 10.26 -15.96
N ASN A 60 15.44 10.60 -15.29
CA ASN A 60 15.42 11.66 -14.28
C ASN A 60 16.17 11.33 -12.98
N GLU A 61 16.44 10.06 -12.69
CA GLU A 61 17.25 9.63 -11.55
C GLU A 61 18.74 9.62 -11.91
N VAL A 62 19.06 9.32 -13.17
CA VAL A 62 20.46 9.24 -13.67
C VAL A 62 20.99 10.63 -14.05
N PHE A 63 20.16 11.46 -14.70
CA PHE A 63 20.51 12.80 -15.19
C PHE A 63 19.54 13.86 -14.66
N PRO A 64 19.44 14.06 -13.34
CA PRO A 64 18.45 14.96 -12.74
C PRO A 64 18.58 16.41 -13.23
N ALA A 65 19.78 16.84 -13.63
CA ALA A 65 20.02 18.19 -14.16
C ALA A 65 19.32 18.45 -15.52
N ASN A 66 18.95 17.40 -16.25
CA ASN A 66 18.30 17.51 -17.57
C ASN A 66 16.77 17.59 -17.49
N TYR A 67 16.20 17.46 -16.29
CA TYR A 67 14.76 17.38 -16.08
C TYR A 67 14.31 18.37 -14.99
N ALA A 68 13.05 18.78 -15.05
CA ALA A 68 12.48 19.63 -14.01
C ALA A 68 12.51 18.89 -12.66
N ALA A 69 12.95 19.57 -11.60
CA ALA A 69 12.93 19.02 -10.27
C ALA A 69 11.48 18.68 -9.87
N LYS A 70 11.22 17.41 -9.54
CA LYS A 70 9.96 17.02 -8.92
C LYS A 70 9.84 17.79 -7.60
N ALA A 71 8.66 18.36 -7.35
CA ALA A 71 8.33 18.91 -6.05
C ALA A 71 8.48 17.79 -5.02
N GLN A 72 9.53 17.86 -4.20
CA GLN A 72 9.65 16.95 -3.08
C GLN A 72 8.52 17.27 -2.12
N ALA A 73 7.82 16.24 -1.65
CA ALA A 73 6.88 16.40 -0.56
C ALA A 73 7.61 17.11 0.60
N ALA A 74 6.97 18.10 1.21
CA ALA A 74 7.57 18.85 2.30
C ALA A 74 8.04 17.86 3.39
N GLY A 75 9.36 17.77 3.56
CA GLY A 75 9.95 16.95 4.62
C GLY A 75 9.57 17.49 6.00
N LYS A 76 9.88 16.71 7.03
CA LYS A 76 9.68 17.17 8.41
C LYS A 76 10.48 18.44 8.65
N THR A 77 9.84 19.43 9.26
CA THR A 77 10.52 20.64 9.72
C THR A 77 11.54 20.29 10.79
N ARG A 78 12.56 21.14 10.97
CA ARG A 78 13.55 20.97 12.04
C ARG A 78 12.89 20.88 13.43
N ALA A 79 11.82 21.64 13.64
CA ALA A 79 11.05 21.60 14.88
C ALA A 79 10.37 20.23 15.10
N GLN A 80 9.78 19.65 14.05
CA GLN A 80 9.19 18.31 14.12
C GLN A 80 10.24 17.23 14.41
N VAL A 81 11.40 17.29 13.74
CA VAL A 81 12.50 16.34 13.98
C VAL A 81 13.02 16.44 15.42
N GLN A 82 13.15 17.66 15.95
CA GLN A 82 13.56 17.88 17.34
C GLN A 82 12.54 17.36 18.34
N ALA A 83 11.25 17.58 18.07
CA ALA A 83 10.17 17.06 18.92
C ALA A 83 10.16 15.53 18.95
N GLU A 84 10.29 14.88 17.79
CA GLU A 84 10.38 13.42 17.69
C GLU A 84 11.62 12.85 18.38
N LEU A 85 12.78 13.51 18.22
CA LEU A 85 14.01 13.09 18.89
C LEU A 85 13.88 13.22 20.41
N ALA A 86 13.31 14.33 20.90
CA ALA A 86 13.06 14.52 22.33
C ALA A 86 12.10 13.45 22.88
N GLU A 87 11.06 13.10 22.12
CA GLU A 87 10.14 12.03 22.49
C GLU A 87 10.80 10.64 22.50
N ALA A 88 11.62 10.33 21.49
CA ALA A 88 12.37 9.08 21.42
C ALA A 88 13.33 8.94 22.61
N ILE A 89 14.03 10.02 22.98
CA ILE A 89 14.89 10.06 24.17
C ILE A 89 14.05 9.84 25.44
N ARG A 90 12.94 10.57 25.60
CA ARG A 90 12.05 10.47 26.77
C ARG A 90 11.47 9.07 26.94
N THR A 91 11.12 8.40 25.85
CA THR A 91 10.49 7.06 25.87
C THR A 91 11.48 5.91 25.76
N GLY A 92 12.78 6.22 25.63
CA GLY A 92 13.83 5.23 25.42
C GLY A 92 13.70 4.48 24.10
N ASP A 93 13.02 5.06 23.11
CA ASP A 93 12.98 4.57 21.73
C ASP A 93 14.24 5.02 20.96
N ILE A 94 15.38 4.75 21.56
CA ILE A 94 16.70 5.06 21.02
C ILE A 94 17.56 3.80 21.09
N GLY A 95 18.47 3.66 20.13
CA GLY A 95 19.47 2.60 20.14
C GLY A 95 20.55 2.87 21.21
N PRO A 96 21.20 1.82 21.73
CA PRO A 96 22.34 1.95 22.62
C PRO A 96 23.59 2.44 21.87
N ALA A 97 24.44 3.17 22.58
CA ALA A 97 25.74 3.60 22.06
C ALA A 97 26.71 2.43 21.86
N ALA A 98 26.58 1.39 22.70
CA ALA A 98 27.40 0.19 22.62
C ALA A 98 26.88 -0.79 21.55
N ALA A 99 27.82 -1.43 20.83
CA ALA A 99 27.51 -2.30 19.71
C ALA A 99 26.93 -3.66 20.11
N ASP A 100 27.16 -4.08 21.35
CA ASP A 100 26.67 -5.33 21.96
C ASP A 100 25.14 -5.45 21.98
N HIS A 101 24.43 -4.34 21.83
CA HIS A 101 22.97 -4.27 21.88
C HIS A 101 22.35 -3.65 20.62
N ARG A 102 23.07 -3.66 19.50
CA ARG A 102 22.58 -3.20 18.19
C ARG A 102 21.22 -3.81 17.85
N GLY A 103 20.30 -2.96 17.36
CA GLY A 103 18.93 -3.36 17.01
C GLY A 103 17.96 -3.41 18.20
N ARG A 104 18.42 -3.23 19.44
CA ARG A 104 17.54 -3.12 20.62
C ARG A 104 17.30 -1.65 20.99
N LYS A 105 16.14 -1.37 21.59
CA LYS A 105 15.76 -0.04 22.11
C LYS A 105 16.13 0.06 23.59
N MET A 106 16.54 1.23 24.06
CA MET A 106 16.99 1.42 25.44
C MET A 106 15.89 1.14 26.48
N ASN A 107 14.62 1.40 26.14
CA ASN A 107 13.47 1.02 26.97
C ASN A 107 13.25 -0.49 27.12
N LYS A 108 13.93 -1.33 26.33
CA LYS A 108 13.95 -2.79 26.49
C LYS A 108 15.16 -3.26 27.28
N ILE A 109 16.27 -2.52 27.24
CA ILE A 109 17.52 -2.86 27.92
C ILE A 109 17.46 -2.43 29.39
N VAL A 110 17.04 -1.20 29.65
CA VAL A 110 16.93 -0.61 31.00
C VAL A 110 15.54 0.03 31.20
N PRO A 111 14.47 -0.77 31.27
CA PRO A 111 13.10 -0.26 31.35
C PRO A 111 12.86 0.66 32.56
N GLY A 112 13.60 0.48 33.66
CA GLY A 112 13.47 1.30 34.87
C GLY A 112 13.87 2.78 34.68
N ASN A 113 14.59 3.11 33.61
CA ASN A 113 15.03 4.49 33.34
C ASN A 113 14.02 5.26 32.47
N TYR A 114 12.93 4.62 32.05
CA TYR A 114 11.95 5.19 31.13
C TYR A 114 10.54 5.08 31.69
N PRO A 115 9.65 6.02 31.33
CA PRO A 115 8.26 5.93 31.73
C PRO A 115 7.66 4.62 31.18
N ALA A 116 6.91 3.93 32.03
CA ALA A 116 6.15 2.77 31.61
C ALA A 116 5.24 3.16 30.44
N LYS A 117 5.27 2.38 29.35
CA LYS A 117 4.28 2.55 28.29
C LYS A 117 2.91 2.36 28.92
N ALA A 118 2.01 3.31 28.69
CA ALA A 118 0.60 3.14 28.99
C ALA A 118 0.16 1.82 28.35
N GLN A 119 -0.18 0.84 29.18
CA GLN A 119 -0.82 -0.36 28.68
C GLN A 119 -2.19 0.11 28.21
N VAL A 120 -2.38 0.14 26.88
CA VAL A 120 -3.73 0.25 26.32
C VAL A 120 -4.54 -0.83 27.05
N ALA A 121 -5.63 -0.45 27.70
CA ALA A 121 -6.43 -1.36 28.50
C ALA A 121 -6.85 -2.54 27.63
N VAL A 122 -6.09 -3.64 27.73
CA VAL A 122 -6.45 -4.91 27.15
C VAL A 122 -7.54 -5.51 28.03
N LYS A 123 -8.37 -6.39 27.46
CA LYS A 123 -9.51 -7.02 28.12
C LYS A 123 -9.25 -7.31 29.60
N SER A 124 -10.20 -6.96 30.46
CA SER A 124 -10.06 -7.21 31.90
C SER A 124 -9.92 -8.71 32.18
N ARG A 125 -9.39 -9.08 33.34
CA ARG A 125 -9.29 -10.50 33.74
C ARG A 125 -10.67 -11.17 33.74
N GLU A 126 -11.72 -10.45 34.07
CA GLU A 126 -13.11 -10.90 34.06
C GLU A 126 -13.58 -11.14 32.63
N GLN A 127 -13.29 -10.24 31.69
CA GLN A 127 -13.61 -10.43 30.27
C GLN A 127 -12.87 -11.64 29.68
N VAL A 128 -11.59 -11.81 29.99
CA VAL A 128 -10.81 -12.99 29.56
C VAL A 128 -11.39 -14.28 30.14
N LYS A 129 -11.81 -14.28 31.41
CA LYS A 129 -12.46 -15.44 32.02
C LYS A 129 -13.80 -15.75 31.37
N ALA A 130 -14.62 -14.73 31.09
CA ALA A 130 -15.90 -14.91 30.42
C ALA A 130 -15.72 -15.51 29.02
N GLU A 131 -14.75 -15.01 28.25
CA GLU A 131 -14.41 -15.55 26.93
C GLU A 131 -13.89 -16.99 27.00
N LEU A 132 -13.06 -17.32 28.00
CA LEU A 132 -12.58 -18.69 28.18
C LEU A 132 -13.73 -19.65 28.50
N VAL A 133 -14.64 -19.26 29.38
CA VAL A 133 -15.83 -20.07 29.71
C VAL A 133 -16.71 -20.26 28.47
N GLU A 134 -16.88 -19.22 27.67
CA GLU A 134 -17.62 -19.30 26.41
C GLU A 134 -16.94 -20.21 25.39
N ALA A 135 -15.62 -20.10 25.24
CA ALA A 135 -14.83 -20.96 24.36
C ALA A 135 -14.92 -22.43 24.78
N VAL A 136 -14.84 -22.73 26.08
CA VAL A 136 -15.05 -24.09 26.62
C VAL A 136 -16.46 -24.58 26.31
N ARG A 137 -17.49 -23.77 26.57
CA ARG A 137 -18.89 -24.14 26.33
C ARG A 137 -19.19 -24.43 24.86
N THR A 138 -18.59 -23.65 23.97
CA THR A 138 -18.83 -23.71 22.52
C THR A 138 -17.84 -24.62 21.78
N GLY A 139 -16.84 -25.16 22.47
CA GLY A 139 -15.76 -25.94 21.88
C GLY A 139 -14.88 -25.13 20.94
N ASP A 140 -14.85 -23.80 21.08
CA ASP A 140 -13.98 -22.87 20.34
C ASP A 140 -12.54 -22.89 20.89
N ILE A 141 -12.03 -24.10 21.10
CA ILE A 141 -10.71 -24.39 21.66
C ILE A 141 -9.96 -25.24 20.63
N PRO A 142 -8.69 -24.93 20.32
CA PRO A 142 -7.89 -25.76 19.43
C PRO A 142 -7.69 -27.16 20.02
N SER A 143 -7.76 -28.17 19.17
CA SER A 143 -7.42 -29.55 19.56
C SER A 143 -5.93 -29.68 19.83
N ASP A 144 -5.57 -30.38 20.90
CA ASP A 144 -4.21 -30.77 21.27
C ASP A 144 -3.75 -32.08 20.61
N ASN A 145 -4.65 -32.77 19.92
CA ASN A 145 -4.37 -34.03 19.23
C ASN A 145 -3.72 -33.75 17.86
N GLU A 146 -2.56 -34.35 17.61
CA GLU A 146 -1.83 -34.23 16.35
C GLU A 146 -2.67 -34.63 15.12
N ALA A 147 -3.55 -35.63 15.25
CA ALA A 147 -4.44 -36.06 14.17
C ALA A 147 -5.48 -35.00 13.78
N PHE A 148 -5.74 -34.02 14.66
CA PHE A 148 -6.69 -32.94 14.47
C PHE A 148 -6.05 -31.55 14.64
N ALA A 149 -4.73 -31.45 14.45
CA ALA A 149 -4.00 -30.21 14.61
C ALA A 149 -4.60 -29.07 13.77
N GLY A 150 -4.81 -27.92 14.40
CA GLY A 150 -5.40 -26.74 13.76
C GLY A 150 -6.93 -26.76 13.63
N LYS A 151 -7.61 -27.84 14.05
CA LYS A 151 -9.07 -27.88 14.18
C LYS A 151 -9.53 -27.52 15.58
N LYS A 152 -10.75 -27.01 15.70
CA LYS A 152 -11.41 -26.71 16.98
C LYS A 152 -12.14 -27.94 17.52
N LEU A 153 -12.28 -28.04 18.84
CA LEU A 153 -12.95 -29.17 19.48
C LEU A 153 -14.42 -29.33 19.05
N ASN A 154 -15.11 -28.23 18.75
CA ASN A 154 -16.46 -28.28 18.18
C ASN A 154 -16.54 -28.77 16.73
N GLU A 155 -15.45 -28.71 15.96
CA GLU A 155 -15.35 -29.27 14.61
C GLU A 155 -15.06 -30.77 14.66
N VAL A 156 -14.27 -31.21 15.65
CA VAL A 156 -13.93 -32.62 15.86
C VAL A 156 -15.06 -33.38 16.55
N PHE A 157 -15.72 -32.77 17.54
CA PHE A 157 -16.78 -33.37 18.35
C PHE A 157 -18.04 -32.50 18.40
N PRO A 158 -18.74 -32.29 17.28
CA PRO A 158 -19.86 -31.35 17.18
C PRO A 158 -21.05 -31.67 18.10
N GLY A 159 -21.19 -32.93 18.54
CA GLY A 159 -22.26 -33.35 19.46
C GLY A 159 -21.97 -33.06 20.95
N GLN A 160 -20.76 -32.66 21.30
CA GLN A 160 -20.34 -32.44 22.70
C GLN A 160 -20.36 -30.97 23.11
N TYR A 161 -20.54 -30.04 22.15
CA TYR A 161 -20.44 -28.61 22.39
C TYR A 161 -21.71 -27.88 21.95
N SER A 162 -22.06 -26.83 22.70
CA SER A 162 -23.21 -26.00 22.37
C SER A 162 -22.88 -25.11 21.17
N ARG A 163 -23.76 -25.07 20.16
CA ARG A 163 -23.60 -24.11 19.06
C ARG A 163 -23.76 -22.68 19.59
N LYS A 164 -22.93 -21.77 19.06
CA LYS A 164 -23.07 -20.34 19.30
C LYS A 164 -24.41 -19.89 18.71
N SER A 165 -25.29 -19.30 19.52
CA SER A 165 -26.54 -18.69 19.06
C SER A 165 -26.25 -17.32 18.45
#